data_AF-A0A453KNX1-F1
#
_entry.id   AF-A0A453KNX1-F1
#
_cell.length_a   1.000
_cell.length_b   1.000
_cell.length_c   1.000
_cell.angle_alpha   90.00
_cell.angle_beta   90.00
_cell.angle_gamma   90.00
#
_symmetry.space_group_name_H-M   'P 1'
#
loop_
_entity.id
_entity.type
_entity.pdbx_description
1 polymer ?
#
loop_
_entity_poly.entity_id
_entity_poly.type
_entity_poly.pdbx_seq_one_letter_code
_entity_poly.pdbx_strand_id
1 'polypeptide(L)'
;MDSRRRPAGFLTQANALLRKNLCLQKRNLKTNIGITIFPILICVLLLVLQNIINNELDKPKYNCGCACVDTDMYGTCRKRECGVQYSTLEQVWSCAIPSPPRWPALIQVPQPQFRAVRTVSQPFDDLPDPSCRDSLSCPASVLITGKDRGFAESVAGGLFPVFAPTLNVTDYLDALSRIVVGSDTIPGYTQLVEPAFSSSDTLYLLQPQCVPFLSQTISYNARGIPLQLNIQCVEGVLLWRESTSVINDELLKGYIQRGGKTNEFIAEVMTS
;
A
#
# COMPACT_ATOMS: atom_id res chain seq x y z
N MET A 1 -8.78 -93.15 -12.30
CA MET A 1 -9.94 -92.43 -12.85
C MET A 1 -10.05 -91.09 -12.14
N ASP A 2 -9.56 -90.04 -12.78
CA ASP A 2 -9.57 -88.67 -12.26
C ASP A 2 -10.98 -88.08 -12.36
N SER A 3 -11.57 -87.73 -11.21
CA SER A 3 -12.84 -87.02 -11.15
C SER A 3 -12.58 -85.53 -11.41
N ARG A 4 -12.80 -85.08 -12.67
CA ARG A 4 -12.67 -83.66 -13.05
C ARG A 4 -13.73 -82.82 -12.34
N ARG A 5 -13.30 -82.01 -11.37
CA ARG A 5 -14.14 -81.00 -10.69
C ARG A 5 -14.62 -79.96 -11.72
N ARG A 6 -15.94 -79.84 -11.90
CA ARG A 6 -16.54 -78.76 -12.71
C ARG A 6 -16.22 -77.39 -12.10
N PRO A 7 -15.89 -76.36 -12.91
CA PRO A 7 -15.73 -75.00 -12.40
C PRO A 7 -17.05 -74.51 -11.77
N ALA A 8 -16.96 -73.81 -10.64
CA ALA A 8 -18.13 -73.19 -10.02
C ALA A 8 -18.71 -72.12 -10.95
N GLY A 9 -20.05 -71.96 -10.95
CA GLY A 9 -20.72 -70.96 -11.77
C GLY A 9 -20.37 -69.52 -11.37
N PHE A 10 -20.53 -68.56 -12.29
CA PHE A 10 -20.16 -67.15 -12.09
C PHE A 10 -20.77 -66.54 -10.82
N LEU A 11 -22.07 -66.76 -10.56
CA LEU A 11 -22.73 -66.29 -9.33
C LEU A 11 -22.12 -66.90 -8.07
N THR A 12 -21.72 -68.17 -8.13
CA THR A 12 -21.12 -68.87 -6.99
C THR A 12 -19.73 -68.32 -6.69
N GLN A 13 -18.95 -68.03 -7.73
CA GLN A 13 -17.65 -67.40 -7.61
C GLN A 13 -17.76 -65.94 -7.13
N ALA A 14 -18.72 -65.16 -7.66
CA ALA A 14 -18.97 -63.78 -7.25
C ALA A 14 -19.42 -63.69 -5.78
N ASN A 15 -20.32 -64.57 -5.34
CA ASN A 15 -20.76 -64.63 -3.95
C ASN A 15 -19.61 -65.05 -3.00
N ALA A 16 -18.77 -66.00 -3.42
CA ALA A 16 -17.59 -66.39 -2.65
C ALA A 16 -16.58 -65.23 -2.53
N LEU A 17 -16.34 -64.49 -3.61
CA LEU A 17 -15.49 -63.30 -3.62
C LEU A 17 -16.06 -62.18 -2.74
N LEU A 18 -17.37 -61.93 -2.81
CA LEU A 18 -18.04 -60.92 -1.98
C LEU A 18 -17.92 -61.25 -0.49
N ARG A 19 -18.17 -62.51 -0.08
CA ARG A 19 -17.98 -62.95 1.31
C ARG A 19 -16.54 -62.82 1.76
N LYS A 20 -15.58 -63.19 0.91
CA LYS A 20 -14.14 -63.03 1.21
C LYS A 20 -13.78 -61.56 1.42
N ASN A 21 -14.24 -60.67 0.53
CA ASN A 21 -13.99 -59.23 0.63
C ASN A 21 -14.67 -58.61 1.85
N LEU A 22 -15.91 -58.99 2.19
CA LEU A 22 -16.60 -58.53 3.39
C LEU A 22 -15.90 -59.01 4.68
N CYS A 23 -15.42 -60.26 4.73
CA CYS A 23 -14.64 -60.74 5.87
C CYS A 23 -13.31 -59.97 6.03
N LEU A 24 -12.64 -59.60 4.93
CA LEU A 24 -11.44 -58.77 4.97
C LEU A 24 -11.74 -57.35 5.45
N GLN A 25 -12.82 -56.73 4.97
CA GLN A 25 -13.26 -55.41 5.44
C GLN A 25 -13.67 -55.43 6.93
N LYS A 26 -14.31 -56.51 7.41
CA LYS A 26 -14.67 -56.69 8.82
C LYS A 26 -13.45 -56.86 9.72
N ARG A 27 -12.38 -57.53 9.26
CA ARG A 27 -11.12 -57.66 10.01
C ARG A 27 -10.33 -56.35 10.05
N ASN A 28 -10.42 -55.53 9.01
CA ASN A 28 -9.81 -54.20 8.92
C ASN A 28 -10.79 -53.06 9.26
N LEU A 29 -11.73 -53.32 10.18
CA LEU A 29 -12.78 -52.37 10.57
C LEU A 29 -12.22 -51.04 11.07
N LYS A 30 -11.11 -51.06 11.83
CA LYS A 30 -10.48 -49.83 12.35
C LYS A 30 -10.02 -48.89 11.22
N THR A 31 -9.39 -49.44 10.18
CA THR A 31 -8.94 -48.67 9.01
C THR A 31 -10.11 -48.15 8.19
N ASN A 32 -11.14 -48.98 7.97
CA ASN A 32 -12.33 -48.57 7.22
C ASN A 32 -13.15 -47.48 7.94
N ILE A 33 -13.26 -47.57 9.27
CA ILE A 33 -13.85 -46.51 10.10
C ILE A 33 -13.00 -45.25 10.00
N GLY A 34 -11.67 -45.35 10.09
CA GLY A 34 -10.76 -44.22 9.93
C GLY A 34 -10.92 -43.50 8.58
N ILE A 35 -11.00 -44.25 7.48
CA ILE A 35 -11.22 -43.71 6.13
C ILE A 35 -12.58 -43.01 6.01
N THR A 36 -13.61 -43.48 6.72
CA THR A 36 -14.95 -42.88 6.70
C THR A 36 -15.08 -41.67 7.63
N ILE A 37 -14.42 -41.70 8.79
CA ILE A 37 -14.49 -40.63 9.80
C ILE A 37 -13.63 -39.44 9.39
N PHE A 38 -12.49 -39.67 8.74
CA PHE A 38 -11.58 -38.61 8.32
C PHE A 38 -12.26 -37.50 7.49
N PRO A 39 -13.01 -37.78 6.40
CA PRO A 39 -13.73 -36.73 5.66
C PRO A 39 -14.79 -36.04 6.52
N ILE A 40 -15.48 -36.76 7.42
CA ILE A 40 -16.47 -36.17 8.33
C ILE A 40 -15.81 -35.17 9.28
N LEU A 41 -14.66 -35.53 9.87
CA LEU A 41 -13.89 -34.65 10.75
C LEU A 41 -13.43 -33.38 10.01
N ILE A 42 -12.97 -33.51 8.76
CA ILE A 42 -12.62 -32.35 7.94
C ILE A 42 -13.84 -31.46 7.70
N CYS A 43 -15.00 -32.04 7.36
CA CYS A 43 -16.23 -31.26 7.17
C CYS A 43 -16.63 -30.50 8.43
N VAL A 44 -16.57 -31.14 9.60
CA VAL A 44 -16.86 -30.49 10.89
C VAL A 44 -15.87 -29.37 11.17
N LEU A 45 -14.57 -29.61 10.94
CA LEU A 45 -13.53 -28.59 11.12
C LEU A 45 -13.78 -27.37 10.22
N LEU A 46 -14.13 -27.58 8.94
CA LEU A 46 -14.44 -26.51 8.01
C LEU A 46 -15.67 -25.70 8.43
N LEU A 47 -16.73 -26.35 8.93
CA LEU A 47 -17.91 -25.64 9.43
C LEU A 47 -17.60 -24.78 10.66
N VAL A 48 -16.80 -25.30 11.59
CA VAL A 48 -16.33 -24.54 12.76
C VAL A 48 -15.51 -23.33 12.31
N LEU A 49 -14.57 -23.52 11.40
CA LEU A 49 -13.76 -22.43 10.85
C LEU A 49 -14.60 -21.40 10.12
N GLN A 50 -15.55 -21.82 9.28
CA GLN A 50 -16.47 -20.91 8.58
C GLN A 50 -17.27 -20.07 9.58
N ASN A 51 -17.78 -20.67 10.66
CA ASN A 51 -18.53 -19.94 11.67
C ASN A 51 -17.67 -18.90 12.40
N ILE A 52 -16.43 -19.26 12.76
CA ILE A 52 -15.48 -18.33 13.40
C ILE A 52 -15.12 -17.19 12.45
N ILE A 53 -14.78 -17.51 11.20
CA ILE A 53 -14.38 -16.54 10.18
C ILE A 53 -15.53 -15.58 9.89
N ASN A 54 -16.75 -16.09 9.68
CA ASN A 54 -17.91 -15.25 9.41
C ASN A 54 -18.20 -14.32 10.60
N ASN A 55 -18.17 -14.84 11.83
CA ASN A 55 -18.36 -14.01 13.02
C ASN A 55 -17.27 -12.93 13.20
N GLU A 56 -16.04 -13.22 12.77
CA GLU A 56 -14.96 -12.23 12.79
C GLU A 56 -15.10 -11.20 11.66
N LEU A 57 -15.48 -11.62 10.45
CA LEU A 57 -15.68 -10.76 9.27
C LEU A 57 -16.98 -9.96 9.31
N ASP A 58 -17.98 -10.37 10.09
CA ASP A 58 -19.22 -9.61 10.29
C ASP A 58 -19.06 -8.41 11.23
N LYS A 59 -17.87 -8.23 11.83
CA LYS A 59 -17.57 -7.04 12.65
C LYS A 59 -17.70 -5.77 11.79
N PRO A 60 -18.21 -4.66 12.37
CA PRO A 60 -18.52 -3.44 11.63
C PRO A 60 -17.32 -2.87 10.86
N LYS A 61 -16.09 -3.00 11.38
CA LYS A 61 -14.85 -2.57 10.71
C LYS A 61 -14.56 -3.27 9.37
N TYR A 62 -15.09 -4.48 9.16
CA TYR A 62 -14.93 -5.24 7.93
C TYR A 62 -16.11 -5.07 6.96
N ASN A 63 -17.04 -4.17 7.29
CA ASN A 63 -18.20 -3.87 6.47
C ASN A 63 -18.14 -2.42 5.99
N CYS A 64 -18.49 -2.21 4.72
CA CYS A 64 -18.63 -0.87 4.17
C CYS A 64 -19.81 -0.14 4.84
N GLY A 65 -19.62 1.13 5.15
CA GLY A 65 -20.67 1.98 5.72
C GLY A 65 -21.78 2.26 4.70
N CYS A 66 -23.01 2.36 5.20
CA CYS A 66 -24.20 2.55 4.37
C CYS A 66 -25.16 3.54 5.01
N ALA A 67 -25.65 4.49 4.22
CA ALA A 67 -26.66 5.47 4.64
C ALA A 67 -27.96 5.29 3.86
N CYS A 68 -29.06 5.79 4.44
CA CYS A 68 -30.32 5.90 3.73
C CYS A 68 -30.32 7.18 2.88
N VAL A 69 -30.52 7.05 1.58
CA VAL A 69 -30.56 8.19 0.66
C VAL A 69 -31.98 8.61 0.29
N ASP A 70 -32.96 7.74 0.53
CA ASP A 70 -34.38 8.01 0.28
C ASP A 70 -35.23 7.38 1.38
N THR A 71 -36.04 8.21 2.03
CA THR A 71 -36.96 7.83 3.12
C THR A 71 -38.40 8.03 2.68
N ASP A 72 -39.29 7.12 3.05
CA ASP A 72 -40.71 7.29 2.82
C ASP A 72 -41.36 8.34 3.76
N MET A 73 -42.64 8.62 3.54
CA MET A 73 -43.44 9.54 4.37
C MET A 73 -43.61 9.08 5.83
N TYR A 74 -43.26 7.83 6.15
CA TYR A 74 -43.34 7.23 7.47
C TYR A 74 -41.95 7.11 8.14
N GLY A 75 -40.88 7.61 7.51
CA GLY A 75 -39.50 7.56 8.00
C GLY A 75 -38.77 6.24 7.73
N THR A 76 -39.36 5.30 7.00
CA THR A 76 -38.72 4.02 6.62
C THR A 76 -37.79 4.20 5.43
N CYS A 77 -36.61 3.58 5.50
CA CYS A 77 -35.61 3.68 4.45
C CYS A 77 -36.02 2.90 3.19
N ARG A 78 -36.26 3.60 2.07
CA ARG A 78 -36.58 2.97 0.78
C ARG A 78 -35.34 2.58 0.01
N LYS A 79 -34.32 3.45 0.02
CA LYS A 79 -33.09 3.23 -0.71
C LYS A 79 -31.90 3.42 0.21
N ARG A 80 -31.16 2.32 0.39
CA ARG A 80 -29.90 2.30 1.13
C ARG A 80 -28.75 2.26 0.13
N GLU A 81 -27.82 3.19 0.27
CA GLU A 81 -26.58 3.20 -0.52
C GLU A 81 -25.39 2.98 0.40
N CYS A 82 -24.52 2.07 -0.01
CA CYS A 82 -23.27 1.75 0.69
C CYS A 82 -22.11 2.36 -0.09
N GLY A 83 -21.16 2.94 0.62
CA GLY A 83 -20.03 3.58 -0.02
C GLY A 83 -19.03 4.17 0.96
N VAL A 84 -17.87 4.51 0.42
CA VAL A 84 -16.77 5.15 1.16
C VAL A 84 -17.25 6.43 1.86
N GLN A 85 -18.13 7.20 1.22
CA GLN A 85 -18.72 8.43 1.76
C GLN A 85 -19.57 8.24 3.03
N TYR A 86 -20.01 7.00 3.32
CA TYR A 86 -20.83 6.66 4.48
C TYR A 86 -20.08 5.79 5.49
N SER A 87 -18.77 5.63 5.30
CA SER A 87 -17.92 4.72 6.07
C SER A 87 -17.01 5.48 7.03
N THR A 88 -16.68 4.88 8.16
CA THR A 88 -15.62 5.39 9.05
C THR A 88 -14.23 5.05 8.50
N LEU A 89 -13.18 5.70 9.02
CA LEU A 89 -11.77 5.43 8.66
C LEU A 89 -11.38 3.94 8.69
N GLU A 90 -11.95 3.17 9.62
CA GLU A 90 -11.70 1.72 9.69
C GLU A 90 -12.50 0.93 8.63
N GLN A 91 -13.73 1.38 8.34
CA GLN A 91 -14.64 0.71 7.40
C GLN A 91 -14.31 0.95 5.93
N VAL A 92 -13.74 2.11 5.60
CA VAL A 92 -13.42 2.53 4.22
C VAL A 92 -12.59 1.47 3.48
N TRP A 93 -11.69 0.79 4.19
CA TRP A 93 -10.83 -0.27 3.63
C TRP A 93 -11.59 -1.52 3.17
N SER A 94 -12.83 -1.69 3.63
CA SER A 94 -13.69 -2.83 3.29
C SER A 94 -14.70 -2.51 2.19
N CYS A 95 -14.70 -1.28 1.67
CA CYS A 95 -15.60 -0.86 0.60
C CYS A 95 -15.08 -1.24 -0.78
N ALA A 96 -15.98 -1.70 -1.64
CA ALA A 96 -15.69 -1.82 -3.06
C ALA A 96 -15.54 -0.43 -3.69
N ILE A 97 -14.46 -0.21 -4.43
CA ILE A 97 -14.23 1.02 -5.21
C ILE A 97 -14.38 0.65 -6.69
N PRO A 98 -15.59 0.81 -7.28
CA PRO A 98 -15.87 0.33 -8.64
C PRO A 98 -15.10 1.09 -9.72
N SER A 99 -14.64 2.31 -9.44
CA SER A 99 -13.91 3.15 -10.38
C SER A 99 -12.85 3.96 -9.63
N PRO A 100 -11.65 3.40 -9.40
CA PRO A 100 -10.63 4.06 -8.59
C PRO A 100 -10.22 5.40 -9.21
N PRO A 101 -9.95 6.43 -8.38
CA PRO A 101 -9.32 7.66 -8.84
C PRO A 101 -7.96 7.35 -9.49
N ARG A 102 -7.55 8.19 -10.45
CA ARG A 102 -6.20 8.09 -11.01
C ARG A 102 -5.30 8.90 -10.08
N TRP A 103 -4.58 8.20 -9.21
CA TRP A 103 -3.62 8.82 -8.32
C TRP A 103 -2.43 9.35 -9.13
N PRO A 104 -1.99 10.61 -8.91
CA PRO A 104 -0.76 11.11 -9.53
C PRO A 104 0.45 10.39 -8.94
N ALA A 105 1.57 10.40 -9.67
CA ALA A 105 2.82 9.85 -9.16
C ALA A 105 3.35 10.72 -8.02
N LEU A 106 3.76 10.08 -6.92
CA LEU A 106 4.35 10.72 -5.76
C LEU A 106 5.78 10.24 -5.57
N ILE A 107 6.64 11.14 -5.12
CA ILE A 107 8.01 10.82 -4.70
C ILE A 107 8.06 10.69 -3.17
N GLN A 108 8.79 9.70 -2.66
CA GLN A 108 9.04 9.60 -1.23
C GLN A 108 9.92 10.77 -0.78
N VAL A 109 9.41 11.61 0.12
CA VAL A 109 10.14 12.73 0.70
C VAL A 109 10.47 12.40 2.14
N PRO A 110 11.72 12.60 2.59
CA PRO A 110 12.08 12.42 3.99
C PRO A 110 11.30 13.35 4.92
N GLN A 111 10.94 12.83 6.09
CA GLN A 111 10.32 13.64 7.14
C GLN A 111 11.24 14.81 7.52
N PRO A 112 10.70 16.00 7.85
CA PRO A 112 11.51 17.20 8.07
C PRO A 112 12.67 17.04 9.06
N GLN A 113 12.49 16.23 10.10
CA GLN A 113 13.51 15.98 11.13
C GLN A 113 14.67 15.07 10.67
N PHE A 114 14.50 14.34 9.56
CA PHE A 114 15.50 13.42 9.03
C PHE A 114 16.20 13.94 7.77
N ARG A 115 15.70 15.03 7.16
CA ARG A 115 16.27 15.62 5.94
C ARG A 115 17.75 15.94 6.04
N ALA A 116 18.44 15.77 4.92
CA ALA A 116 19.89 15.97 4.81
C ALA A 116 20.35 17.34 5.30
N VAL A 117 21.29 17.37 6.24
CA VAL A 117 21.99 18.56 6.75
C VAL A 117 23.49 18.29 6.81
N ARG A 118 24.27 19.37 6.96
CA ARG A 118 25.72 19.27 7.15
C ARG A 118 26.04 18.48 8.43
N THR A 119 26.92 17.48 8.33
CA THR A 119 27.36 16.68 9.49
C THR A 119 28.87 16.67 9.62
N VAL A 120 29.39 16.35 10.81
CA VAL A 120 30.85 16.23 11.04
C VAL A 120 31.46 15.14 10.16
N SER A 121 30.69 14.09 9.83
CA SER A 121 31.09 12.99 8.95
C SER A 121 30.93 13.27 7.46
N GLN A 122 30.23 14.34 7.09
CA GLN A 122 29.94 14.75 5.70
C GLN A 122 29.99 16.29 5.60
N PRO A 123 31.18 16.89 5.59
CA PRO A 123 31.36 18.34 5.58
C PRO A 123 31.24 18.88 4.14
N PHE A 124 30.16 18.57 3.44
CA PHE A 124 29.86 19.28 2.20
C PHE A 124 29.24 20.63 2.54
N ASP A 125 29.79 21.70 1.97
CA ASP A 125 29.35 23.07 2.24
C ASP A 125 28.02 23.43 1.57
N ASP A 126 27.52 22.56 0.68
CA ASP A 126 26.27 22.73 -0.05
C ASP A 126 25.04 22.19 0.69
N LEU A 127 25.24 21.54 1.84
CA LEU A 127 24.17 21.07 2.71
C LEU A 127 23.72 22.16 3.71
N PRO A 128 22.42 22.21 4.06
CA PRO A 128 21.90 23.20 4.99
C PRO A 128 22.41 22.98 6.41
N ASP A 129 22.35 24.06 7.21
CA ASP A 129 22.76 24.01 8.61
C ASP A 129 21.82 23.12 9.45
N PRO A 130 22.34 22.32 10.41
CA PRO A 130 21.52 21.43 11.23
C PRO A 130 20.35 22.10 11.97
N SER A 131 20.45 23.39 12.27
CA SER A 131 19.38 24.16 12.92
C SER A 131 18.05 24.15 12.14
N CYS A 132 18.07 23.92 10.82
CA CYS A 132 16.84 23.82 10.04
C CYS A 132 15.94 22.65 10.44
N ARG A 133 16.49 21.62 11.10
CA ARG A 133 15.70 20.47 11.60
C ARG A 133 14.87 20.88 12.81
N ASP A 134 15.42 21.74 13.65
CA ASP A 134 14.73 22.23 14.85
C ASP A 134 13.54 23.13 14.46
N SER A 135 13.67 23.88 13.36
CA SER A 135 12.59 24.68 12.76
C SER A 135 11.73 23.93 11.74
N LEU A 136 12.01 22.65 11.47
CA LEU A 136 11.35 21.81 10.45
C LEU A 136 11.33 22.45 9.04
N SER A 137 12.31 23.30 8.75
CA SER A 137 12.37 24.09 7.51
C SER A 137 13.45 23.60 6.55
N CYS A 138 14.09 22.45 6.82
CA CYS A 138 15.13 21.93 5.94
C CYS A 138 14.59 21.66 4.54
N PRO A 139 15.32 22.07 3.48
CA PRO A 139 15.00 21.64 2.12
C PRO A 139 15.15 20.13 1.98
N ALA A 140 14.50 19.57 0.96
CA ALA A 140 14.65 18.18 0.60
C ALA A 140 15.68 18.05 -0.53
N SER A 141 16.73 17.28 -0.29
CA SER A 141 17.90 17.23 -1.19
C SER A 141 17.85 16.00 -2.11
N VAL A 142 18.25 16.17 -3.36
CA VAL A 142 18.48 15.11 -4.36
C VAL A 142 19.95 15.12 -4.74
N LEU A 143 20.59 13.96 -4.68
CA LEU A 143 21.97 13.80 -5.13
C LEU A 143 21.99 13.54 -6.64
N ILE A 144 22.83 14.27 -7.37
CA ILE A 144 22.96 14.13 -8.82
C ILE A 144 24.40 13.84 -9.20
N THR A 145 24.60 13.03 -10.23
CA THR A 145 25.93 12.79 -10.81
C THR A 145 25.85 12.65 -12.33
N GLY A 146 26.98 12.82 -12.99
CA GLY A 146 27.10 12.72 -14.43
C GLY A 146 28.52 12.98 -14.88
N LYS A 147 28.85 12.52 -16.09
CA LYS A 147 30.19 12.69 -16.68
C LYS A 147 30.57 14.16 -16.84
N ASP A 148 29.61 14.98 -17.23
CA ASP A 148 29.74 16.43 -17.32
C ASP A 148 28.82 17.08 -16.28
N ARG A 149 29.42 17.82 -15.35
CA ARG A 149 28.70 18.49 -14.25
C ARG A 149 27.66 19.48 -14.75
N GLY A 150 28.03 20.33 -15.70
CA GLY A 150 27.15 21.38 -16.22
C GLY A 150 25.96 20.78 -16.97
N PHE A 151 26.19 19.71 -17.73
CA PHE A 151 25.11 18.96 -18.38
C PHE A 151 24.18 18.30 -17.34
N ALA A 152 24.74 17.62 -16.33
CA ALA A 152 23.97 16.97 -15.28
C ALA A 152 23.09 17.96 -14.51
N GLU A 153 23.67 19.09 -14.08
CA GLU A 153 22.96 20.18 -13.40
C GLU A 153 21.88 20.80 -14.30
N SER A 154 22.16 20.98 -15.60
CA SER A 154 21.18 21.51 -16.56
C SER A 154 19.98 20.58 -16.78
N VAL A 155 20.20 19.27 -16.85
CA VAL A 155 19.12 18.28 -17.00
C VAL A 155 18.34 18.16 -15.69
N ALA A 156 19.04 18.05 -14.57
CA ALA A 156 18.42 17.94 -13.26
C ALA A 156 17.65 19.21 -12.86
N GLY A 157 18.07 20.39 -13.31
CA GLY A 157 17.39 21.66 -13.06
C GLY A 157 15.94 21.69 -13.55
N GLY A 158 15.57 20.81 -14.49
CA GLY A 158 14.19 20.63 -14.95
C GLY A 158 13.31 19.74 -14.06
N LEU A 159 13.87 19.10 -13.03
CA LEU A 159 13.17 18.13 -12.18
C LEU A 159 12.08 18.78 -11.33
N PHE A 160 12.31 19.99 -10.84
CA PHE A 160 11.36 20.72 -9.99
C PHE A 160 10.89 21.99 -10.70
N PRO A 161 9.84 21.92 -11.53
CA PRO A 161 9.30 23.13 -12.17
C PRO A 161 8.62 24.04 -11.14
N VAL A 162 8.76 25.35 -11.32
CA VAL A 162 8.01 26.34 -10.52
C VAL A 162 6.53 26.21 -10.87
N PHE A 163 5.70 25.97 -9.86
CA PHE A 163 4.26 25.91 -10.02
C PHE A 163 3.57 27.00 -9.20
N ALA A 164 2.92 27.93 -9.87
CA ALA A 164 2.02 28.88 -9.24
C ALA A 164 0.58 28.37 -9.42
N PRO A 165 -0.09 27.87 -8.37
CA PRO A 165 -1.47 27.43 -8.50
C PRO A 165 -2.36 28.63 -8.82
N THR A 166 -2.88 28.70 -10.04
CA THR A 166 -4.15 29.41 -10.26
C THR A 166 -5.24 28.51 -9.67
N LEU A 167 -5.77 28.89 -8.51
CA LEU A 167 -6.74 28.13 -7.69
C LEU A 167 -8.08 27.75 -8.38
N ASN A 168 -8.20 27.92 -9.70
CA ASN A 168 -9.36 27.51 -10.50
C ASN A 168 -9.12 26.16 -11.18
N VAL A 169 -8.76 25.13 -10.40
CA VAL A 169 -8.61 23.77 -10.92
C VAL A 169 -9.86 22.96 -10.57
N THR A 170 -10.55 22.44 -11.58
CA THR A 170 -11.71 21.56 -11.41
C THR A 170 -11.34 20.13 -11.00
N ASP A 171 -10.12 19.67 -11.34
CA ASP A 171 -9.58 18.36 -10.95
C ASP A 171 -8.16 18.47 -10.36
N TYR A 172 -8.05 18.45 -9.03
CA TYR A 172 -6.78 18.59 -8.32
C TYR A 172 -5.81 17.45 -8.62
N LEU A 173 -6.29 16.21 -8.81
CA LEU A 173 -5.42 15.07 -9.10
C LEU A 173 -4.75 15.21 -10.47
N ASP A 174 -5.44 15.77 -11.46
CA ASP A 174 -4.87 16.08 -12.77
C ASP A 174 -3.79 17.17 -12.67
N ALA A 175 -4.04 18.24 -11.91
CA ALA A 175 -3.03 19.28 -11.70
C ALA A 175 -1.78 18.75 -10.97
N LEU A 176 -1.96 17.93 -9.93
CA LEU A 176 -0.86 17.29 -9.21
C LEU A 176 -0.06 16.33 -10.11
N SER A 177 -0.67 15.75 -11.15
CA SER A 177 0.04 14.88 -12.10
C SER A 177 1.03 15.59 -13.02
N ARG A 178 0.93 16.93 -13.11
CA ARG A 178 1.79 17.77 -13.99
C ARG A 178 2.99 18.36 -13.27
N ILE A 179 3.10 18.12 -11.96
CA ILE A 179 4.13 18.69 -11.10
C ILE A 179 4.75 17.58 -10.25
N VAL A 180 5.86 17.88 -9.60
CA VAL A 180 6.50 16.94 -8.70
C VAL A 180 5.95 17.12 -7.29
N VAL A 181 5.16 16.13 -6.89
CA VAL A 181 4.56 16.04 -5.56
C VAL A 181 5.23 14.89 -4.82
N GLY A 182 5.42 15.06 -3.52
CA GLY A 182 5.93 14.01 -2.67
C GLY A 182 5.17 13.88 -1.37
N SER A 183 5.47 12.83 -0.63
CA SER A 183 4.90 12.56 0.69
C SER A 183 5.92 11.81 1.54
N ASP A 184 5.86 12.03 2.85
CA ASP A 184 6.61 11.28 3.85
C ASP A 184 5.85 10.07 4.40
N THR A 185 4.62 9.85 3.92
CA THR A 185 3.81 8.68 4.28
C THR A 185 4.41 7.42 3.66
N ILE A 186 4.31 6.32 4.40
CA ILE A 186 4.75 5.00 3.92
C ILE A 186 3.75 4.52 2.86
N PRO A 187 4.22 4.07 1.67
CA PRO A 187 3.33 3.58 0.63
C PRO A 187 2.53 2.37 1.12
N GLY A 188 1.25 2.35 0.80
CA GLY A 188 0.34 1.28 1.18
C GLY A 188 0.58 0.00 0.37
N TYR A 189 0.16 -1.14 0.91
CA TYR A 189 0.21 -2.42 0.19
C TYR A 189 -0.83 -2.52 -0.94
N THR A 190 -1.87 -1.67 -0.92
CA THR A 190 -2.96 -1.68 -1.90
C THR A 190 -3.01 -0.34 -2.64
N GLN A 191 -3.16 -0.39 -3.96
CA GLN A 191 -3.14 0.81 -4.83
C GLN A 191 -4.53 1.46 -5.01
N LEU A 192 -5.55 0.98 -4.28
CA LEU A 192 -6.92 1.49 -4.42
C LEU A 192 -7.10 2.85 -3.74
N VAL A 193 -6.47 3.01 -2.58
CA VAL A 193 -6.42 4.26 -1.82
C VAL A 193 -4.98 4.53 -1.47
N GLU A 194 -4.44 5.64 -1.96
CA GLU A 194 -3.07 6.06 -1.69
C GLU A 194 -3.01 6.75 -0.31
N PRO A 195 -2.29 6.19 0.68
CA PRO A 195 -2.20 6.75 2.03
C PRO A 195 -1.78 8.21 2.08
N ALA A 196 -0.93 8.67 1.16
CA ALA A 196 -0.47 10.05 1.11
C ALA A 196 -1.60 11.10 0.92
N PHE A 197 -2.80 10.68 0.48
CA PHE A 197 -3.97 11.57 0.35
C PHE A 197 -4.91 11.49 1.56
N SER A 198 -4.48 10.92 2.68
CA SER A 198 -5.25 10.90 3.93
C SER A 198 -5.28 12.28 4.60
N SER A 199 -6.29 12.53 5.44
CA SER A 199 -6.47 13.82 6.12
C SER A 199 -5.37 14.19 7.12
N SER A 200 -4.57 13.22 7.57
CA SER A 200 -3.48 13.44 8.54
C SER A 200 -2.12 13.67 7.89
N ASP A 201 -1.98 13.37 6.60
CA ASP A 201 -0.70 13.37 5.91
C ASP A 201 -0.47 14.67 5.14
N THR A 202 0.81 15.02 4.96
CA THR A 202 1.20 16.25 4.25
C THR A 202 1.72 15.89 2.85
N LEU A 203 1.17 16.56 1.85
CA LEU A 203 1.66 16.53 0.48
C LEU A 203 2.67 17.66 0.29
N TYR A 204 3.88 17.29 -0.09
CA TYR A 204 4.95 18.22 -0.36
C TYR A 204 4.99 18.58 -1.83
N LEU A 205 4.81 19.86 -2.13
CA LEU A 205 5.05 20.40 -3.45
C LEU A 205 6.52 20.78 -3.58
N LEU A 206 7.29 20.02 -4.36
CA LEU A 206 8.72 20.24 -4.52
C LEU A 206 8.96 21.31 -5.59
N GLN A 207 9.57 22.42 -5.17
CA GLN A 207 9.90 23.56 -6.05
C GLN A 207 11.34 24.03 -5.82
N PRO A 208 11.96 24.74 -6.78
CA PRO A 208 13.29 25.31 -6.58
C PRO A 208 13.31 26.38 -5.48
N GLN A 209 12.21 27.13 -5.34
CA GLN A 209 12.04 28.19 -4.36
C GLN A 209 10.58 28.23 -3.92
N CYS A 210 10.36 28.32 -2.61
CA CYS A 210 9.01 28.43 -2.07
C CYS A 210 8.63 29.89 -1.82
N VAL A 211 7.46 30.30 -2.32
CA VAL A 211 6.86 31.59 -1.96
C VAL A 211 6.17 31.42 -0.60
N PRO A 212 6.29 32.39 0.33
CA PRO A 212 5.53 32.35 1.57
C PRO A 212 4.02 32.22 1.27
N PHE A 213 3.29 31.49 2.13
CA PHE A 213 1.83 31.25 2.04
C PHE A 213 1.33 30.13 1.10
N LEU A 214 2.21 29.25 0.59
CA LEU A 214 1.80 28.03 -0.13
C LEU A 214 1.45 26.83 0.79
N SER A 215 1.02 27.10 2.03
CA SER A 215 0.42 26.09 2.89
C SER A 215 -1.10 26.21 2.86
N GLN A 216 -1.77 25.22 2.30
CA GLN A 216 -3.22 25.23 2.18
C GLN A 216 -3.80 23.84 2.40
N THR A 217 -4.91 23.80 3.13
CA THR A 217 -5.74 22.61 3.24
C THR A 217 -6.87 22.68 2.22
N ILE A 218 -6.96 21.67 1.37
CA ILE A 218 -7.94 21.61 0.28
C ILE A 218 -8.83 20.41 0.50
N SER A 219 -10.15 20.65 0.57
CA SER A 219 -11.14 19.58 0.57
C SER A 219 -11.52 19.24 -0.87
N TYR A 220 -11.30 17.99 -1.28
CA TYR A 220 -11.56 17.51 -2.63
C TYR A 220 -12.30 16.18 -2.59
N ASN A 221 -13.26 15.99 -3.49
CA ASN A 221 -14.01 14.74 -3.59
C ASN A 221 -13.51 13.94 -4.80
N ALA A 222 -12.69 12.92 -4.54
CA ALA A 222 -12.15 12.03 -5.56
C ALA A 222 -13.16 10.93 -5.90
N ARG A 223 -14.07 11.20 -6.84
CA ARG A 223 -15.08 10.22 -7.31
C ARG A 223 -15.87 9.53 -6.16
N GLY A 224 -16.34 10.31 -5.19
CA GLY A 224 -17.11 9.82 -4.03
C GLY A 224 -16.28 9.60 -2.76
N ILE A 225 -14.95 9.76 -2.85
CA ILE A 225 -14.04 9.68 -1.70
C ILE A 225 -13.76 11.11 -1.21
N PRO A 226 -14.25 11.51 -0.03
CA PRO A 226 -13.89 12.80 0.55
C PRO A 226 -12.42 12.78 0.99
N LEU A 227 -11.59 13.64 0.41
CA LEU A 227 -10.18 13.81 0.73
C LEU A 227 -9.96 15.21 1.32
N GLN A 228 -9.04 15.29 2.27
CA GLN A 228 -8.58 16.54 2.84
C GLN A 228 -7.07 16.59 2.65
N LEU A 229 -6.61 17.43 1.72
CA LEU A 229 -5.22 17.48 1.30
C LEU A 229 -4.54 18.62 2.03
N ASN A 230 -3.55 18.30 2.87
CA ASN A 230 -2.68 19.31 3.46
C ASN A 230 -1.45 19.51 2.55
N ILE A 231 -1.39 20.63 1.85
CA ILE A 231 -0.32 20.90 0.89
C ILE A 231 0.69 21.86 1.52
N GLN A 232 1.98 21.53 1.43
CA GLN A 232 3.07 22.37 1.86
C GLN A 232 4.14 22.46 0.77
N CYS A 233 4.63 23.66 0.47
CA CYS A 233 5.80 23.82 -0.40
C CYS A 233 7.08 23.42 0.33
N VAL A 234 7.94 22.65 -0.35
CA VAL A 234 9.28 22.30 0.12
C VAL A 234 10.29 22.59 -0.99
N GLU A 235 11.40 23.20 -0.61
CA GLU A 235 12.48 23.45 -1.56
C GLU A 235 13.20 22.15 -1.92
N GLY A 236 13.20 21.82 -3.21
CA GLY A 236 13.92 20.70 -3.80
C GLY A 236 15.31 21.15 -4.22
N VAL A 237 16.34 20.76 -3.47
CA VAL A 237 17.73 21.15 -3.72
C VAL A 237 18.46 20.05 -4.45
N LEU A 238 19.14 20.39 -5.55
CA LEU A 238 19.92 19.47 -6.36
C LEU A 238 21.40 19.61 -5.98
N LEU A 239 22.02 18.52 -5.55
CA LEU A 239 23.40 18.50 -5.05
C LEU A 239 24.28 17.60 -5.91
N TRP A 240 25.27 18.18 -6.59
CA TRP A 240 26.14 17.42 -7.49
C TRP A 240 27.25 16.68 -6.75
N ARG A 241 27.55 15.45 -7.18
CA ARG A 241 28.66 14.62 -6.72
C ARG A 241 29.49 14.06 -7.87
N GLU A 242 30.80 13.92 -7.63
CA GLU A 242 31.78 13.50 -8.63
C GLU A 242 31.52 12.09 -9.20
N SER A 243 30.92 11.21 -8.42
CA SER A 243 30.65 9.83 -8.84
C SER A 243 29.52 9.19 -8.05
N THR A 244 28.97 8.11 -8.59
CA THR A 244 28.01 7.23 -7.89
C THR A 244 28.60 6.62 -6.63
N SER A 245 29.91 6.36 -6.56
CA SER A 245 30.53 5.87 -5.33
C SER A 245 30.44 6.89 -4.19
N VAL A 246 30.56 8.18 -4.49
CA VAL A 246 30.41 9.25 -3.48
C VAL A 246 28.95 9.36 -3.04
N ILE A 247 28.00 9.28 -3.98
CA ILE A 247 26.57 9.27 -3.66
C ILE A 247 26.21 8.09 -2.76
N ASN A 248 26.64 6.88 -3.12
CA ASN A 248 26.36 5.68 -2.34
C ASN A 248 26.96 5.75 -0.93
N ASP A 249 28.17 6.29 -0.78
CA ASP A 249 28.77 6.55 0.53
C ASP A 249 27.94 7.55 1.34
N GLU A 250 27.41 8.60 0.71
CA GLU A 250 26.55 9.58 1.38
C GLU A 250 25.21 9.01 1.83
N LEU A 251 24.55 8.26 0.95
CA LEU A 251 23.29 7.58 1.25
C LEU A 251 23.48 6.56 2.38
N LEU A 252 24.57 5.78 2.36
CA LEU A 252 24.88 4.78 3.38
C LEU A 252 25.21 5.40 4.75
N LYS A 253 25.92 6.54 4.76
CA LYS A 253 26.18 7.31 5.98
C LYS A 253 24.93 7.98 6.53
N GLY A 254 24.02 8.36 5.64
CA GLY A 254 22.75 8.96 5.99
C GLY A 254 21.72 7.98 6.54
N TYR A 255 21.80 6.72 6.12
CA TYR A 255 20.98 5.64 6.66
C TYR A 255 21.32 5.34 8.13
N ILE A 256 20.33 4.89 8.91
CA ILE A 256 20.46 4.67 10.36
C ILE A 256 21.66 3.76 10.68
N GLN A 257 22.76 4.35 11.15
CA GLN A 257 23.86 3.65 11.78
C GLN A 257 23.62 3.60 13.30
N ARG A 258 23.98 2.49 13.97
CA ARG A 258 23.73 2.32 15.42
C ARG A 258 24.27 3.51 16.21
N GLY A 259 23.37 4.31 16.80
CA GLY A 259 23.70 5.48 17.62
C GLY A 259 23.95 6.79 16.84
N GLY A 260 23.83 6.79 15.51
CA GLY A 260 23.96 7.96 14.65
C GLY A 260 22.64 8.72 14.45
N LYS A 261 22.74 9.99 14.04
CA LYS A 261 21.59 10.77 13.56
C LYS A 261 21.34 10.46 12.09
N THR A 262 20.09 10.17 11.72
CA THR A 262 19.67 9.95 10.33
C THR A 262 19.89 11.18 9.47
N ASN A 263 20.28 11.00 8.20
CA ASN A 263 20.52 12.04 7.20
C ASN A 263 19.97 11.59 5.83
N GLU A 264 18.69 11.84 5.56
CA GLU A 264 17.97 11.30 4.41
C GLU A 264 17.89 12.26 3.22
N PHE A 265 17.97 11.68 2.03
CA PHE A 265 17.84 12.34 0.73
C PHE A 265 16.61 11.79 0.00
N ILE A 266 16.06 12.56 -0.94
CA ILE A 266 14.92 12.12 -1.76
C ILE A 266 15.32 10.97 -2.69
N ALA A 267 16.39 11.16 -3.46
CA ALA A 267 16.81 10.24 -4.52
C ALA A 267 18.25 10.50 -4.97
N GLU A 268 18.77 9.54 -5.74
CA GLU A 268 19.95 9.67 -6.60
C GLU A 268 19.50 9.76 -8.06
N VAL A 269 20.05 10.71 -8.82
CA VAL A 269 19.83 10.85 -10.26
C VAL A 269 21.15 10.78 -11.00
N MET A 270 21.22 9.88 -11.99
CA MET A 270 22.39 9.69 -12.82
C MET A 270 22.11 10.16 -14.25
N THR A 271 23.01 10.98 -14.79
CA THR A 271 22.98 11.41 -16.19
C THR A 271 24.14 10.76 -16.95
N SER A 272 23.81 10.08 -18.05
CA SER A 272 24.75 9.34 -18.91
C SER A 272 25.32 10.20 -20.02
#